data_AF-A0A2W4P1M6-F1
#
_entry.id   AF-A0A2W4P1M6-F1
#
_cell.length_a   1.000
_cell.length_b   1.000
_cell.length_c   1.000
_cell.angle_alpha   90.00
_cell.angle_beta   90.00
_cell.angle_gamma   90.00
#
_symmetry.space_group_name_H-M   'P 1'
#
loop_
_entity.id
_entity.type
_entity.pdbx_description
1 polymer ?
#
loop_
_entity_poly.entity_id
_entity_poly.type
_entity_poly.pdbx_seq_one_letter_code
_entity_poly.pdbx_strand_id
1 'polypeptide(L)'
;MQGNFAVVYCRAMLREDFTLTKRQLGLLLIIIGVAGFAAILAIDIIDVGREGGIGPAQRMALGLMAALALAGLTLLPITDTPA
;
A
#
# COMPACT_ATOMS: atom_id res chain seq x y z
N MET A 1 -34.56 4.47 -12.18
CA MET A 1 -33.89 3.18 -11.93
C MET A 1 -32.44 3.48 -11.52
N GLN A 2 -32.18 3.60 -10.22
CA GLN A 2 -30.85 3.90 -9.67
C GLN A 2 -30.06 2.58 -9.65
N GLY A 3 -29.29 2.35 -10.72
CA GLY A 3 -28.37 1.23 -10.81
C GLY A 3 -27.22 1.41 -9.83
N ASN A 4 -26.88 0.34 -9.14
CA ASN A 4 -25.92 0.27 -8.06
C ASN A 4 -24.50 0.66 -8.56
N PHE A 5 -24.16 1.96 -8.54
CA PHE A 5 -22.88 2.49 -9.04
C PHE A 5 -21.68 1.70 -8.50
N ALA A 6 -21.73 1.30 -7.22
CA ALA A 6 -20.70 0.48 -6.58
C ALA A 6 -20.44 -0.85 -7.30
N VAL A 7 -21.50 -1.52 -7.80
CA VAL A 7 -21.37 -2.78 -8.54
C VAL A 7 -20.78 -2.55 -9.93
N VAL A 8 -21.12 -1.43 -10.57
CA VAL A 8 -20.57 -1.07 -11.89
C VAL A 8 -19.07 -0.76 -11.78
N TYR A 9 -18.64 -0.01 -10.76
CA TYR A 9 -17.23 0.26 -10.51
C TYR A 9 -16.44 -0.99 -10.12
N CYS A 10 -17.00 -1.85 -9.26
CA CYS A 10 -16.37 -3.12 -8.88
C CYS A 10 -16.21 -4.05 -10.09
N ARG A 11 -17.19 -4.09 -10.99
CA ARG A 11 -17.12 -4.86 -12.25
C ARG A 11 -16.15 -4.27 -13.27
N ALA A 12 -15.95 -2.95 -13.28
CA ALA A 12 -14.97 -2.30 -14.15
C ALA A 12 -13.52 -2.55 -13.68
N MET A 13 -13.29 -2.60 -12.37
CA MET A 13 -11.97 -2.95 -11.79
C MET A 13 -11.52 -4.39 -12.09
N LEU A 14 -12.47 -5.30 -12.34
CA LEU A 14 -12.22 -6.72 -12.65
C LEU A 14 -12.17 -7.03 -14.15
N ARG A 15 -12.10 -6.02 -15.04
CA ARG A 15 -11.91 -6.23 -16.48
C ARG A 15 -10.42 -6.43 -16.79
N GLU A 16 -10.12 -7.37 -17.67
CA GLU A 16 -8.75 -7.71 -18.11
C GLU A 16 -8.02 -6.53 -18.79
N ASP A 17 -8.76 -5.52 -19.27
CA ASP A 17 -8.22 -4.30 -19.90
C ASP A 17 -7.92 -3.16 -18.89
N PHE A 18 -8.19 -3.35 -17.60
CA PHE A 18 -8.01 -2.32 -16.59
C PHE A 18 -6.52 -2.18 -16.21
N THR A 19 -5.83 -1.23 -16.86
CA THR A 19 -4.43 -0.91 -16.57
C THR A 19 -4.34 0.22 -15.56
N LEU A 20 -3.69 -0.01 -14.42
CA LEU A 20 -3.38 1.05 -13.47
C LEU A 20 -2.33 1.97 -14.10
N THR A 21 -2.53 3.28 -14.02
CA THR A 21 -1.46 4.22 -14.39
C THR A 21 -0.26 4.03 -13.46
N LYS A 22 0.95 4.29 -13.94
CA LYS A 22 2.16 4.22 -13.09
C LYS A 22 2.08 5.15 -11.87
N ARG A 23 1.35 6.27 -11.99
CA ARG A 23 1.01 7.15 -10.86
C ARG A 23 0.11 6.48 -9.82
N GLN A 24 -0.97 5.82 -10.26
CA GLN A 24 -1.87 5.10 -9.36
C GLN A 24 -1.16 3.92 -8.68
N LEU A 25 -0.32 3.18 -9.41
CA LEU A 25 0.52 2.15 -8.82
C LEU A 25 1.48 2.74 -7.79
N GLY A 26 2.15 3.84 -8.12
CA GLY A 26 3.04 4.55 -7.19
C GLY A 26 2.34 4.98 -5.90
N LEU A 27 1.15 5.57 -6.02
CA LEU A 27 0.31 5.94 -4.86
C LEU A 27 -0.09 4.72 -4.03
N LEU A 28 -0.47 3.62 -4.67
CA LEU A 28 -0.84 2.39 -3.98
C LEU A 28 0.35 1.83 -3.16
N LEU A 29 1.55 1.79 -3.75
CA LEU A 29 2.76 1.34 -3.07
C LEU A 29 3.12 2.25 -1.89
N ILE A 30 2.99 3.57 -2.03
CA ILE A 30 3.20 4.53 -0.93
C ILE A 30 2.20 4.29 0.19
N ILE A 31 0.91 4.17 -0.13
CA ILE A 31 -0.14 3.97 0.87
C ILE A 31 0.11 2.67 1.64
N ILE A 32 0.36 1.56 0.94
CA ILE A 32 0.62 0.26 1.57
C ILE A 32 1.89 0.32 2.42
N GLY A 33 2.98 0.88 1.89
CA GLY A 33 4.24 0.99 2.61
C GLY A 33 4.12 1.84 3.88
N VAL A 34 3.52 3.03 3.79
CA VAL A 34 3.35 3.92 4.95
C VAL A 34 2.36 3.33 5.97
N ALA A 35 1.22 2.82 5.52
CA ALA A 35 0.23 2.23 6.43
C ALA A 35 0.77 0.97 7.11
N GLY A 36 1.46 0.09 6.38
CA GLY A 36 2.09 -1.10 6.93
C GLY A 36 3.18 -0.78 7.94
N PHE A 37 4.02 0.22 7.63
CA PHE A 37 5.05 0.69 8.56
C PHE A 37 4.43 1.22 9.86
N ALA A 38 3.41 2.08 9.75
CA ALA A 38 2.69 2.63 10.90
C ALA A 38 1.99 1.53 11.73
N ALA A 39 1.40 0.53 11.06
CA ALA A 39 0.74 -0.59 11.74
C ALA A 39 1.74 -1.44 12.54
N ILE A 40 2.93 -1.72 12.00
CA ILE A 40 3.97 -2.47 12.73
C ILE A 40 4.41 -1.70 13.98
N LEU A 41 4.63 -0.39 13.86
CA LEU A 41 4.94 0.45 15.03
C LEU A 41 3.79 0.51 16.04
N ALA A 42 2.54 0.55 15.57
CA ALA A 42 1.37 0.56 16.44
C ALA A 42 1.25 -0.76 17.23
N ILE A 43 1.56 -1.90 16.61
CA ILE A 43 1.62 -3.19 17.31
C ILE A 43 2.65 -3.13 18.44
N ASP A 44 3.85 -2.62 18.16
CA ASP A 44 4.92 -2.48 19.18
C ASP A 44 4.47 -1.59 20.35
N ILE A 45 3.79 -0.47 20.08
CA ILE A 45 3.25 0.43 21.12
C ILE A 45 2.19 -0.27 21.98
N ILE A 46 1.32 -1.08 21.37
CA ILE A 46 0.25 -1.81 22.09
C ILE A 46 0.84 -2.96 22.92
N ASP A 47 1.89 -3.61 22.43
CA ASP A 47 2.53 -4.77 23.08
C ASP A 47 3.57 -4.38 24.15
N VAL A 48 3.71 -3.08 24.44
CA VAL A 48 4.55 -2.55 25.53
C VAL A 48 4.17 -3.23 26.86
N GLY A 49 5.00 -4.18 27.30
CA GLY A 49 4.89 -4.83 28.62
C GLY A 49 4.89 -6.37 28.62
N ARG A 50 4.88 -7.05 27.47
CA ARG A 50 4.94 -8.53 27.40
C ARG A 50 6.33 -9.05 27.05
N GLU A 51 6.88 -8.62 25.92
CA GLU A 51 8.24 -8.95 25.45
C GLU A 51 8.78 -7.70 24.74
N GLY A 52 9.69 -6.95 25.38
CA GLY A 52 10.05 -5.61 24.93
C GLY A 52 10.87 -5.59 23.64
N GLY A 53 10.32 -4.99 22.59
CA GLY A 53 11.07 -4.41 21.48
C GLY A 53 10.88 -5.07 20.11
N ILE A 54 11.36 -4.38 19.08
CA ILE A 54 11.18 -4.77 17.68
C ILE A 54 12.03 -6.01 17.35
N GLY A 55 11.36 -7.16 17.20
CA GLY A 55 11.98 -8.43 16.84
C GLY A 55 12.57 -8.45 15.42
N PRO A 56 13.46 -9.41 15.09
CA PRO A 56 14.13 -9.46 13.78
C PRO A 56 13.15 -9.45 12.59
N ALA A 57 12.03 -10.16 12.69
CA ALA A 57 11.00 -10.19 11.66
C ALA A 57 10.33 -8.82 11.46
N GLN A 58 10.01 -8.11 12.55
CA GLN A 58 9.43 -6.77 12.47
C GLN A 58 10.43 -5.77 11.88
N ARG A 59 11.73 -5.88 12.19
CA ARG A 59 12.77 -5.02 11.58
C ARG A 59 12.83 -5.20 10.06
N MET A 60 12.79 -6.45 9.59
CA MET A 60 12.74 -6.76 8.17
C MET A 60 11.45 -6.24 7.53
N ALA A 61 10.31 -6.40 8.21
CA ALA A 61 9.03 -5.90 7.74
C ALA A 61 9.01 -4.36 7.64
N LEU A 62 9.54 -3.64 8.63
CA LEU A 62 9.70 -2.18 8.58
C LEU A 62 10.59 -1.75 7.42
N GLY A 63 11.72 -2.44 7.20
CA GLY A 63 12.60 -2.19 6.06
C GLY A 63 11.90 -2.42 4.72
N LEU A 64 11.14 -3.51 4.58
CA LEU A 64 10.33 -3.81 3.40
C LEU A 64 9.25 -2.76 3.14
N MET A 65 8.52 -2.34 4.18
CA MET A 65 7.48 -1.32 4.07
C MET A 65 8.06 0.04 3.68
N ALA A 66 9.22 0.42 4.23
CA ALA A 66 9.94 1.62 3.84
C ALA A 66 10.42 1.54 2.39
N ALA A 67 11.02 0.42 1.97
CA ALA A 67 11.46 0.19 0.60
C ALA A 67 10.28 0.24 -0.39
N LEU A 68 9.13 -0.32 -0.01
CA LEU A 68 7.90 -0.28 -0.81
C LEU A 68 7.40 1.15 -1.01
N ALA A 69 7.39 1.96 0.04
CA ALA A 69 7.00 3.37 -0.06
C ALA A 69 7.99 4.17 -0.95
N LEU A 70 9.29 3.92 -0.81
CA LEU A 70 10.31 4.53 -1.68
C LEU A 70 10.14 4.09 -3.14
N ALA A 71 9.86 2.82 -3.40
CA ALA A 71 9.56 2.33 -4.74
C ALA A 71 8.29 3.00 -5.32
N GLY A 72 7.28 3.26 -4.50
CA GLY A 72 6.12 4.03 -4.94
C GLY A 72 6.45 5.49 -5.27
N LEU A 73 7.34 6.12 -4.50
CA LEU A 73 7.84 7.48 -4.76
C LEU A 73 8.60 7.59 -6.08
N THR A 74 9.35 6.56 -6.50
CA THR A 74 10.04 6.58 -7.81
C THR A 74 9.08 6.47 -9.00
N LEU A 75 7.84 6.01 -8.78
CA LEU A 75 6.81 5.92 -9.82
C LEU A 75 5.97 7.19 -9.97
N LEU A 76 5.94 8.08 -8.97
CA LEU A 76 5.20 9.35 -9.04
C LEU A 76 5.63 10.31 -10.17
N PRO A 77 6.93 10.43 -10.53
CA PRO A 77 7.37 11.29 -11.62
C PRO A 77 6.99 10.75 -13.01
N ILE A 78 6.64 9.47 -13.10
CA ILE A 78 6.35 8.84 -14.39
C ILE A 78 4.96 9.26 -14.85
N THR A 79 4.86 9.72 -16.10
CA THR A 79 3.62 10.23 -16.72
C THR A 79 2.52 9.15 -16.77
N ASP A 80 1.28 9.55 -17.09
CA ASP A 80 0.06 8.72 -17.16
C ASP A 80 0.07 7.62 -18.24
N THR A 81 1.24 7.07 -18.56
CA THR A 81 1.36 5.81 -19.27
C THR A 81 0.86 4.66 -18.38
N PRO A 82 0.09 3.72 -18.93
CA PRO A 82 -0.31 2.51 -18.22
C PRO A 82 0.93 1.75 -17.72
N ALA A 83 0.85 1.20 -16.51
CA ALA A 83 1.84 0.29 -15.96
C ALA A 83 1.73 -1.10 -16.60
#